data_AF-X1C578-F1
#
_entry.id   AF-X1C578-F1
#
_cell.length_a   1.000
_cell.length_b   1.000
_cell.length_c   1.000
_cell.angle_alpha   90.00
_cell.angle_beta   90.00
_cell.angle_gamma   90.00
#
_symmetry.space_group_name_H-M   'P 1'
#
loop_
_entity.id
_entity.type
_entity.pdbx_description
1 polymer ?
#
loop_
_entity_poly.entity_id
_entity_poly.type
_entity_poly.pdbx_seq_one_letter_code
_entity_poly.pdbx_strand_id
1 'polypeptide(L)'
;VFETGSGLFYTEYSYDGITWSLYTTPLFEVNEGTTEIHYRSFDIAGNMGIVKIESVRIDNTPPITTISIEGNLIYESWYDLVPSITLAATDTISGINISEYSLDGINWITYNGPFNVFENGIVTINYKSKDDAGNTEITKFEILKIVLTSIIIDEEGNGDYTWEEAVDEEWCSGSGTWSDPYIIQNLVIDGKDTGTCLLIRNSNVPFVVKNCRIYNAGSSGAYYAGIYLYKTSNGKIINNTIGTNMASGIYLMGFGEGIVRPCINNSIINNTIKDTSFCVSLTYSNIISYHLLNL
;
A
#
# COMPACT_ATOMS: atom_id res chain seq x y z
N VAL A 1 -36.32 -35.78 29.46
CA VAL A 1 -37.73 -35.44 29.73
C VAL A 1 -38.02 -35.97 31.12
N PHE A 2 -38.34 -35.09 32.07
CA PHE A 2 -38.67 -35.51 33.44
C PHE A 2 -40.10 -36.06 33.46
N GLU A 3 -40.29 -37.22 34.09
CA GLU A 3 -41.60 -37.75 34.45
C GLU A 3 -42.21 -36.86 35.55
N THR A 4 -43.50 -36.57 35.44
CA THR A 4 -44.24 -35.58 36.23
C THR A 4 -44.39 -35.99 37.69
N GLY A 5 -43.80 -35.25 38.64
CA GLY A 5 -44.15 -35.42 40.06
C GLY A 5 -43.46 -34.51 41.07
N SER A 6 -42.14 -34.40 41.03
CA SER A 6 -41.34 -33.84 42.14
C SER A 6 -40.63 -32.51 41.84
N GLY A 7 -40.56 -32.05 40.58
CA GLY A 7 -39.88 -30.80 40.21
C GLY A 7 -38.35 -30.87 40.29
N LEU A 8 -37.66 -29.98 39.55
CA LEU A 8 -36.19 -29.90 39.54
C LEU A 8 -35.66 -29.39 40.89
N PHE A 9 -34.67 -30.06 41.48
CA PHE A 9 -33.98 -29.61 42.69
C PHE A 9 -32.66 -28.91 42.35
N TYR A 10 -31.70 -29.62 41.74
CA TYR A 10 -30.45 -29.02 41.28
C TYR A 10 -29.87 -29.71 40.05
N THR A 11 -28.91 -29.05 39.41
CA THR A 11 -28.09 -29.62 38.32
C THR A 11 -26.63 -29.59 38.75
N GLU A 12 -25.90 -30.65 38.42
CA GLU A 12 -24.45 -30.71 38.55
C GLU A 12 -23.83 -30.87 37.17
N TYR A 13 -22.59 -30.38 37.03
CA TYR A 13 -21.78 -30.55 35.83
C TYR A 13 -20.41 -31.13 36.18
N SER A 14 -19.73 -31.70 35.18
CA SER A 14 -18.41 -32.30 35.29
C SER A 14 -17.65 -32.16 33.97
N TYR A 15 -16.32 -31.97 34.03
CA TYR A 15 -15.44 -31.90 32.86
C TYR A 15 -14.70 -33.22 32.58
N ASP A 16 -14.78 -34.19 33.49
CA ASP A 16 -14.10 -35.49 33.42
C ASP A 16 -15.08 -36.68 33.56
N GLY A 17 -16.37 -36.40 33.78
CA GLY A 17 -17.42 -37.38 34.05
C GLY A 17 -17.36 -38.00 35.45
N ILE A 18 -16.40 -37.59 36.29
CA ILE A 18 -16.07 -38.20 37.58
C ILE A 18 -16.29 -37.20 38.71
N THR A 19 -15.78 -35.99 38.57
CA THR A 19 -15.81 -34.91 39.55
C THR A 19 -16.96 -33.96 39.24
N TRP A 20 -17.96 -33.90 40.13
CA TRP A 20 -19.20 -33.14 39.92
C TRP A 20 -19.24 -31.87 40.76
N SER A 21 -19.64 -30.76 40.14
CA SER A 21 -19.83 -29.45 40.77
C SER A 21 -21.27 -28.97 40.59
N LEU A 22 -21.81 -28.27 41.60
CA LEU A 22 -23.15 -27.71 41.53
C LEU A 22 -23.21 -26.58 40.49
N TYR A 23 -24.16 -26.66 39.57
CA TYR A 23 -24.41 -25.60 38.61
C TYR A 23 -25.20 -24.46 39.28
N THR A 24 -24.48 -23.40 39.68
CA THR A 24 -25.04 -22.24 40.41
C THR A 24 -24.91 -20.93 39.66
N THR A 25 -23.92 -20.82 38.76
CA THR A 25 -23.70 -19.67 37.88
C THR A 25 -23.40 -20.18 36.47
N PRO A 26 -23.67 -19.38 35.41
CA PRO A 26 -23.25 -19.75 34.07
C PRO A 26 -21.72 -19.91 34.01
N LEU A 27 -21.27 -20.90 33.23
CA LEU A 27 -19.86 -21.26 33.08
C LEU A 27 -19.23 -20.28 32.07
N PHE A 28 -18.40 -19.35 32.55
CA PHE A 28 -17.74 -18.36 31.69
C PHE A 28 -16.23 -18.59 31.51
N GLU A 29 -15.66 -19.62 32.12
CA GLU A 29 -14.22 -19.89 32.09
C GLU A 29 -13.96 -21.33 31.64
N VAL A 30 -14.12 -21.57 30.34
CA VAL A 30 -13.59 -22.76 29.67
C VAL A 30 -12.38 -22.33 28.87
N ASN A 31 -11.28 -23.09 28.99
CA ASN A 31 -10.06 -22.84 28.22
C ASN A 31 -10.36 -23.00 26.71
N GLU A 32 -9.54 -22.35 25.89
CA GLU A 32 -9.58 -22.55 24.44
C GLU A 32 -9.44 -24.03 24.07
N GLY A 33 -10.07 -24.38 22.96
CA GLY A 33 -10.18 -25.75 22.47
C GLY A 33 -11.55 -26.36 22.74
N THR A 34 -11.60 -27.68 22.69
CA THR A 34 -12.84 -28.44 22.88
C THR A 34 -12.91 -28.93 24.31
N THR A 35 -13.93 -28.50 25.05
CA THR A 35 -14.25 -29.00 26.39
C THR A 35 -15.52 -29.85 26.33
N GLU A 36 -15.44 -31.07 26.86
CA GLU A 36 -16.60 -31.91 27.08
C GLU A 36 -17.23 -31.58 28.44
N ILE A 37 -18.55 -31.38 28.47
CA ILE A 37 -19.32 -31.06 29.66
C ILE A 37 -20.35 -32.16 29.86
N HIS A 38 -20.19 -32.90 30.95
CA HIS A 38 -21.21 -33.82 31.44
C HIS A 38 -22.13 -33.06 32.39
N TYR A 39 -23.44 -33.28 32.32
CA TYR A 39 -24.38 -32.71 33.28
C TYR A 39 -25.50 -33.68 33.62
N ARG A 40 -25.98 -33.58 34.86
CA ARG A 40 -27.09 -34.37 35.38
C ARG A 40 -27.92 -33.53 36.35
N SER A 41 -29.19 -33.87 36.49
CA SER A 41 -30.11 -33.12 37.34
C SER A 41 -30.81 -34.06 38.32
N PHE A 42 -31.06 -33.57 39.53
CA PHE A 42 -31.77 -34.29 40.58
C PHE A 42 -33.11 -33.61 40.83
N ASP A 43 -34.14 -34.42 41.12
CA ASP A 43 -35.44 -33.91 41.52
C ASP A 43 -35.54 -33.73 43.06
N ILE A 44 -36.62 -33.14 43.56
CA ILE A 44 -36.81 -32.92 45.01
C ILE A 44 -36.94 -34.25 45.77
N ALA A 45 -37.32 -35.34 45.08
CA ALA A 45 -37.39 -36.69 45.66
C ALA A 45 -36.03 -37.41 45.69
N GLY A 46 -34.96 -36.79 45.17
CA GLY A 46 -33.61 -37.36 45.10
C GLY A 46 -33.35 -38.28 43.91
N ASN A 47 -34.27 -38.36 42.94
CA ASN A 47 -34.05 -39.15 41.72
C ASN A 47 -33.06 -38.44 40.80
N MET A 48 -32.03 -39.17 40.36
CA MET A 48 -31.03 -38.68 39.41
C MET A 48 -31.49 -38.90 37.97
N GLY A 49 -31.44 -37.85 37.15
CA GLY A 49 -31.64 -37.93 35.71
C GLY A 49 -30.45 -38.59 34.99
N ILE A 50 -30.66 -38.96 33.72
CA ILE A 50 -29.61 -39.49 32.84
C ILE A 50 -28.51 -38.42 32.66
N VAL A 51 -27.24 -38.84 32.75
CA VAL A 51 -26.09 -37.98 32.42
C VAL A 51 -26.13 -37.65 30.93
N LYS A 52 -26.10 -36.36 30.63
CA LYS A 52 -25.96 -35.84 29.28
C LYS A 52 -24.54 -35.32 29.07
N ILE A 53 -24.10 -35.32 27.82
CA ILE A 53 -22.75 -34.93 27.42
C ILE A 53 -22.90 -33.94 26.27
N GLU A 54 -22.23 -32.80 26.36
CA GLU A 54 -22.17 -31.79 25.31
C GLU A 54 -20.72 -31.36 25.13
N SER A 55 -20.31 -31.08 23.89
CA SER A 55 -18.99 -30.52 23.60
C SER A 55 -19.13 -29.05 23.29
N VAL A 56 -18.34 -28.21 23.96
CA VAL A 56 -18.23 -26.78 23.69
C VAL A 56 -16.86 -26.51 23.10
N ARG A 57 -16.81 -25.75 22.01
CA ARG A 57 -15.56 -25.28 21.41
C ARG A 57 -15.42 -23.79 21.65
N ILE A 58 -14.34 -23.39 22.32
CA ILE A 58 -14.02 -21.99 22.59
C ILE A 58 -12.76 -21.63 21.80
N ASP A 59 -12.81 -20.49 21.13
CA ASP A 59 -11.69 -19.92 20.41
C ASP A 59 -11.71 -18.41 20.63
N ASN A 60 -10.64 -17.88 21.23
CA ASN A 60 -10.45 -16.45 21.44
C ASN A 60 -9.18 -15.94 20.74
N THR A 61 -8.60 -16.75 19.85
CA THR A 61 -7.34 -16.44 19.18
C THR A 61 -7.62 -16.06 17.74
N PRO A 62 -7.36 -14.80 17.33
CA PRO A 62 -7.52 -14.40 15.94
C PRO A 62 -6.63 -15.20 14.98
N PRO A 63 -7.04 -15.32 13.70
CA PRO A 63 -6.18 -15.84 12.64
C PRO A 63 -4.87 -15.09 12.49
N ILE A 64 -3.92 -15.73 11.79
CA ILE A 64 -2.71 -15.08 11.29
C ILE A 64 -2.73 -15.14 9.76
N THR A 65 -2.74 -13.96 9.12
CA THR A 65 -2.55 -13.84 7.66
C THR A 65 -1.13 -13.41 7.31
N THR A 66 -0.58 -14.01 6.24
CA THR A 66 0.63 -13.59 5.54
C THR A 66 0.33 -13.20 4.11
N ILE A 67 1.20 -12.38 3.52
CA ILE A 67 1.12 -11.90 2.14
C ILE A 67 2.39 -12.30 1.38
N SER A 68 2.24 -12.66 0.10
CA SER A 68 3.36 -12.87 -0.81
C SER A 68 3.10 -12.17 -2.14
N ILE A 69 4.17 -11.59 -2.70
CA ILE A 69 4.12 -10.81 -3.94
C ILE A 69 5.02 -11.50 -4.97
N GLU A 70 4.42 -11.94 -6.08
CA GLU A 70 5.13 -12.53 -7.21
C GLU A 70 5.13 -11.57 -8.40
N GLY A 71 6.32 -11.30 -8.95
CA GLY A 71 6.48 -10.41 -10.09
C GLY A 71 7.94 -10.22 -10.45
N ASN A 72 8.22 -9.55 -11.56
CA ASN A 72 9.58 -9.27 -11.98
C ASN A 72 10.09 -7.97 -11.35
N LEU A 73 11.13 -8.10 -10.52
CA LEU A 73 11.81 -6.96 -9.90
C LEU A 73 12.86 -6.42 -10.86
N ILE A 74 12.82 -5.12 -11.13
CA ILE A 74 13.78 -4.46 -12.02
C ILE A 74 14.74 -3.52 -11.28
N TYR A 75 14.36 -3.05 -10.10
CA TYR A 75 15.21 -2.20 -9.28
C TYR A 75 14.83 -2.28 -7.80
N GLU A 76 15.73 -2.79 -6.96
CA GLU A 76 15.46 -2.97 -5.52
C GLU A 76 14.12 -3.70 -5.29
N SER A 77 13.13 -3.01 -4.72
CA SER A 77 11.78 -3.52 -4.44
C SER A 77 10.72 -3.05 -5.46
N TRP A 78 11.13 -2.55 -6.63
CA TRP A 78 10.24 -2.06 -7.68
C TRP A 78 9.98 -3.14 -8.75
N TYR A 79 8.69 -3.38 -9.00
CA TYR A 79 8.19 -4.31 -10.02
C TYR A 79 7.92 -3.61 -11.35
N ASP A 80 8.22 -4.25 -12.49
CA ASP A 80 8.03 -3.68 -13.85
C ASP A 80 6.68 -4.00 -14.50
N LEU A 81 5.96 -4.95 -13.93
CA LEU A 81 4.72 -5.52 -14.41
C LEU A 81 3.72 -5.58 -13.26
N VAL A 82 2.47 -5.89 -13.59
CA VAL A 82 1.36 -6.15 -12.68
C VAL A 82 1.70 -7.37 -11.80
N PRO A 83 2.10 -7.19 -10.54
CA PRO A 83 2.47 -8.31 -9.67
C PRO A 83 1.21 -9.07 -9.22
N SER A 84 1.40 -10.35 -8.86
CA SER A 84 0.38 -11.23 -8.31
C SER A 84 0.52 -11.28 -6.79
N ILE A 85 -0.57 -10.96 -6.08
CA ILE A 85 -0.66 -10.93 -4.64
C ILE A 85 -1.42 -12.15 -4.15
N THR A 86 -0.82 -12.88 -3.21
CA THR A 86 -1.45 -14.04 -2.56
C THR A 86 -1.50 -13.81 -1.07
N LEU A 87 -2.67 -14.04 -0.47
CA LEU A 87 -2.86 -14.09 0.97
C LEU A 87 -2.99 -15.54 1.42
N ALA A 88 -2.37 -15.86 2.55
CA ALA A 88 -2.51 -17.15 3.22
C ALA A 88 -2.86 -16.91 4.70
N ALA A 89 -4.02 -17.39 5.12
CA ALA A 89 -4.48 -17.29 6.50
C ALA A 89 -4.46 -18.67 7.18
N THR A 90 -4.04 -18.69 8.43
CA THR A 90 -4.05 -19.90 9.27
C THR A 90 -4.75 -19.60 10.58
N ASP A 91 -5.61 -20.51 11.00
CA ASP A 91 -6.18 -20.59 12.33
C ASP A 91 -6.06 -22.04 12.83
N THR A 92 -5.83 -22.20 14.14
CA THR A 92 -5.55 -23.51 14.74
C THR A 92 -6.76 -24.15 15.44
N ILE A 93 -7.83 -23.38 15.65
CA ILE A 93 -9.02 -23.83 16.37
C ILE A 93 -10.23 -23.72 15.45
N SER A 94 -10.94 -22.60 15.37
CA SER A 94 -12.22 -22.53 14.67
C SER A 94 -12.14 -22.60 13.15
N GLY A 95 -10.98 -22.34 12.54
CA GLY A 95 -10.79 -22.25 11.10
C GLY A 95 -11.00 -20.82 10.57
N ILE A 96 -10.73 -20.60 9.30
CA ILE A 96 -10.86 -19.27 8.68
C ILE A 96 -12.28 -19.08 8.17
N ASN A 97 -12.94 -18.01 8.61
CA ASN A 97 -14.24 -17.60 8.09
C ASN A 97 -14.09 -16.75 6.82
N ILE A 98 -13.25 -15.72 6.91
CA ILE A 98 -13.04 -14.77 5.81
C ILE A 98 -11.65 -14.14 5.88
N SER A 99 -11.03 -13.97 4.71
CA SER A 99 -9.86 -13.12 4.50
C SER A 99 -10.26 -11.95 3.59
N GLU A 100 -9.78 -10.76 3.89
CA GLU A 100 -10.12 -9.54 3.17
C GLU A 100 -8.88 -8.67 2.96
N TYR A 101 -8.90 -7.85 1.90
CA TYR A 101 -7.88 -6.85 1.62
C TYR A 101 -8.48 -5.52 1.18
N SER A 102 -7.70 -4.45 1.21
CA SER A 102 -8.09 -3.10 0.81
C SER A 102 -6.88 -2.34 0.27
N LEU A 103 -7.05 -1.61 -0.83
CA LEU A 103 -6.01 -0.78 -1.45
C LEU A 103 -6.06 0.69 -1.00
N ASP A 104 -7.16 1.10 -0.39
CA ASP A 104 -7.40 2.48 0.09
C ASP A 104 -7.58 2.55 1.62
N GLY A 105 -7.53 1.41 2.31
CA GLY A 105 -7.77 1.29 3.75
C GLY A 105 -9.24 1.45 4.18
N ILE A 106 -10.16 1.72 3.24
CA ILE A 106 -11.56 2.05 3.51
C ILE A 106 -12.48 0.97 2.93
N ASN A 107 -12.30 0.63 1.66
CA ASN A 107 -13.10 -0.35 0.94
C ASN A 107 -12.43 -1.73 1.01
N TRP A 108 -13.10 -2.67 1.68
CA TRP A 108 -12.61 -4.04 1.89
C TRP A 108 -13.21 -5.02 0.90
N ILE A 109 -12.36 -5.87 0.32
CA ILE A 109 -12.67 -6.87 -0.71
C ILE A 109 -12.37 -8.24 -0.14
N THR A 110 -13.32 -9.18 -0.25
CA THR A 110 -13.10 -10.58 0.11
C THR A 110 -12.05 -11.23 -0.79
N TYR A 111 -11.05 -11.85 -0.18
CA TYR A 111 -10.01 -12.60 -0.87
C TYR A 111 -10.54 -13.96 -1.31
N ASN A 112 -10.55 -14.18 -2.63
CA ASN A 112 -11.05 -15.43 -3.27
C ASN A 112 -9.94 -16.20 -4.00
N GLY A 113 -8.68 -15.78 -3.85
CA GLY A 113 -7.53 -16.30 -4.58
C GLY A 113 -6.58 -15.17 -5.01
N PRO A 114 -5.43 -15.52 -5.63
CA PRO A 114 -4.45 -14.53 -6.05
C PRO A 114 -5.07 -13.45 -6.92
N PHE A 115 -4.66 -12.20 -6.71
CA PHE A 115 -5.17 -11.05 -7.44
C PHE A 115 -4.03 -10.15 -7.91
N ASN A 116 -4.32 -9.30 -8.87
CA ASN A 116 -3.36 -8.39 -9.48
C ASN A 116 -3.62 -6.95 -9.06
N VAL A 117 -2.55 -6.16 -8.90
CA VAL A 117 -2.61 -4.71 -8.69
C VAL A 117 -2.17 -4.03 -9.98
N PHE A 118 -3.07 -3.25 -10.58
CA PHE A 118 -2.86 -2.59 -11.88
C PHE A 118 -2.42 -1.13 -11.77
N GLU A 119 -2.49 -0.55 -10.57
CA GLU A 119 -2.04 0.80 -10.30
C GLU A 119 -0.51 0.86 -10.36
N ASN A 120 0.04 1.92 -10.95
CA ASN A 120 1.47 2.18 -10.92
C ASN A 120 1.82 3.00 -9.68
N GLY A 121 3.10 2.99 -9.28
CA GLY A 121 3.59 3.78 -8.16
C GLY A 121 3.59 3.02 -6.85
N ILE A 122 3.27 3.72 -5.76
CA ILE A 122 3.30 3.16 -4.40
C ILE A 122 1.87 2.83 -4.02
N VAL A 123 1.60 1.56 -3.70
CA VAL A 123 0.28 1.06 -3.32
C VAL A 123 0.37 0.39 -1.95
N THR A 124 -0.51 0.78 -1.04
CA THR A 124 -0.60 0.16 0.29
C THR A 124 -1.67 -0.93 0.29
N ILE A 125 -1.27 -2.18 0.46
CA ILE A 125 -2.18 -3.33 0.54
C ILE A 125 -2.47 -3.60 2.00
N ASN A 126 -3.65 -3.23 2.48
CA ASN A 126 -4.14 -3.59 3.81
C ASN A 126 -4.79 -4.97 3.74
N TYR A 127 -4.59 -5.81 4.76
CA TYR A 127 -5.19 -7.14 4.80
C TYR A 127 -5.48 -7.60 6.23
N LYS A 128 -6.52 -8.41 6.39
CA LYS A 128 -6.90 -9.06 7.65
C LYS A 128 -7.75 -10.30 7.40
N SER A 129 -7.85 -11.17 8.41
CA SER A 129 -8.75 -12.32 8.43
C SER A 129 -9.56 -12.39 9.73
N LYS A 130 -10.69 -13.07 9.64
CA LYS A 130 -11.58 -13.41 10.75
C LYS A 130 -11.85 -14.92 10.76
N ASP A 131 -11.91 -15.51 11.92
CA ASP A 131 -12.19 -16.94 12.12
C ASP A 131 -13.70 -17.23 12.27
N ASP A 132 -14.07 -18.50 12.36
CA ASP A 132 -15.47 -18.94 12.52
C ASP A 132 -16.03 -18.65 13.94
N ALA A 133 -15.17 -18.38 14.92
CA ALA A 133 -15.55 -17.93 16.25
C ALA A 133 -15.79 -16.40 16.35
N GLY A 134 -15.46 -15.65 15.29
CA GLY A 134 -15.64 -14.21 15.18
C GLY A 134 -14.43 -13.37 15.59
N ASN A 135 -13.29 -13.97 15.95
CA ASN A 135 -12.07 -13.25 16.26
C ASN A 135 -11.46 -12.68 14.98
N THR A 136 -11.08 -11.41 15.00
CA THR A 136 -10.51 -10.69 13.84
C THR A 136 -9.10 -10.26 14.17
N GLU A 137 -8.16 -10.49 13.26
CA GLU A 137 -6.78 -10.05 13.45
C GLU A 137 -6.65 -8.52 13.35
N ILE A 138 -5.57 -7.98 13.95
CA ILE A 138 -5.19 -6.58 13.73
C ILE A 138 -4.84 -6.41 12.24
N THR A 139 -5.36 -5.35 11.62
CA THR A 139 -5.06 -5.03 10.22
C THR A 139 -3.56 -4.88 10.00
N LYS A 140 -3.04 -5.65 9.04
CA LYS A 140 -1.66 -5.57 8.56
C LYS A 140 -1.64 -4.81 7.23
N PHE A 141 -0.45 -4.37 6.83
CA PHE A 141 -0.25 -3.74 5.52
C PHE A 141 1.07 -4.18 4.90
N GLU A 142 1.15 -4.09 3.57
CA GLU A 142 2.37 -4.26 2.78
C GLU A 142 2.46 -3.13 1.75
N ILE A 143 3.66 -2.59 1.53
CA ILE A 143 3.89 -1.52 0.55
C ILE A 143 4.37 -2.15 -0.74
N LEU A 144 3.52 -2.11 -1.76
CA LEU A 144 3.86 -2.52 -3.10
C LEU A 144 4.38 -1.33 -3.90
N LYS A 145 5.49 -1.52 -4.63
CA LYS A 145 6.08 -0.50 -5.51
C LYS A 145 6.12 -1.00 -6.95
N ILE A 146 5.33 -0.38 -7.81
CA ILE A 146 5.26 -0.67 -9.25
C ILE A 146 5.83 0.53 -10.00
N VAL A 147 6.71 0.27 -10.96
CA VAL A 147 7.36 1.35 -11.72
C VAL A 147 6.34 2.26 -12.38
N LEU A 148 6.50 3.57 -12.17
CA LEU A 148 5.64 4.55 -12.79
C LEU A 148 5.96 4.67 -14.27
N THR A 149 4.91 4.79 -15.07
CA THR A 149 5.01 5.37 -16.41
C THR A 149 5.22 6.88 -16.30
N SER A 150 5.22 7.58 -17.44
CA SER A 150 5.39 9.02 -17.46
C SER A 150 4.48 9.76 -16.47
N ILE A 151 5.07 10.68 -15.70
CA ILE A 151 4.37 11.60 -14.82
C ILE A 151 4.34 12.97 -15.49
N ILE A 152 3.16 13.56 -15.60
CA ILE A 152 2.98 14.90 -16.17
C ILE A 152 2.24 15.77 -15.17
N ILE A 153 2.90 16.86 -14.77
CA ILE A 153 2.30 17.95 -14.01
C ILE A 153 2.05 19.14 -14.95
N ASP A 154 0.79 19.57 -15.07
CA ASP A 154 0.39 20.81 -15.74
C ASP A 154 -0.53 21.63 -14.84
N GLU A 155 0.01 22.71 -14.29
CA GLU A 155 -0.74 23.59 -13.38
C GLU A 155 -1.93 24.31 -14.03
N GLU A 156 -2.02 24.30 -15.37
CA GLU A 156 -3.20 24.83 -16.08
C GLU A 156 -4.35 23.80 -16.20
N GLY A 157 -4.16 22.55 -15.75
CA GLY A 157 -5.23 21.55 -15.64
C GLY A 157 -5.71 20.95 -16.98
N ASN A 158 -4.85 20.87 -17.99
CA ASN A 158 -5.21 20.43 -19.35
C ASN A 158 -5.34 18.89 -19.52
N GLY A 159 -5.94 18.19 -18.55
CA GLY A 159 -6.10 16.74 -18.55
C GLY A 159 -4.87 15.94 -18.10
N ASP A 160 -3.82 16.65 -17.64
CA ASP A 160 -2.71 16.12 -16.86
C ASP A 160 -2.87 16.58 -15.40
N TYR A 161 -2.15 15.99 -14.45
CA TYR A 161 -2.26 16.36 -13.02
C TYR A 161 -1.87 17.83 -12.79
N THR A 162 -2.69 18.58 -12.07
CA THR A 162 -2.22 19.76 -11.32
C THR A 162 -1.43 19.31 -10.09
N TRP A 163 -0.67 20.21 -9.45
CA TRP A 163 -0.05 19.83 -8.18
C TRP A 163 -1.05 19.50 -7.08
N GLU A 164 -2.22 20.16 -7.07
CA GLU A 164 -3.28 19.90 -6.10
C GLU A 164 -3.87 18.49 -6.24
N GLU A 165 -3.97 17.98 -7.47
CA GLU A 165 -4.41 16.59 -7.72
C GLU A 165 -3.27 15.60 -7.47
N ALA A 166 -2.03 15.97 -7.80
CA ALA A 166 -0.88 15.09 -7.64
C ALA A 166 -0.65 14.69 -6.18
N VAL A 167 -0.95 15.56 -5.21
CA VAL A 167 -0.75 15.25 -3.77
C VAL A 167 -1.77 14.27 -3.19
N ASP A 168 -2.84 13.95 -3.92
CA ASP A 168 -3.73 12.85 -3.57
C ASP A 168 -3.11 11.49 -3.96
N GLU A 169 -2.05 11.49 -4.76
CA GLU A 169 -1.28 10.30 -5.12
C GLU A 169 -0.14 10.05 -4.12
N GLU A 170 0.05 8.79 -3.73
CA GLU A 170 1.09 8.34 -2.77
C GLU A 170 2.53 8.71 -3.19
N TRP A 171 2.76 9.03 -4.47
CA TRP A 171 4.08 9.39 -5.00
C TRP A 171 4.40 10.89 -4.91
N CYS A 172 3.44 11.74 -4.51
CA CYS A 172 3.62 13.18 -4.31
C CYS A 172 3.27 13.61 -2.89
N SER A 173 3.80 14.74 -2.45
CA SER A 173 3.50 15.34 -1.14
C SER A 173 3.85 16.82 -1.12
N GLY A 174 3.49 17.53 -0.04
CA GLY A 174 3.79 18.94 0.18
C GLY A 174 2.66 19.87 -0.26
N SER A 175 2.87 21.19 -0.12
CA SER A 175 1.83 22.21 -0.36
C SER A 175 2.27 23.29 -1.36
N GLY A 176 3.43 23.12 -2.00
CA GLY A 176 3.96 24.11 -2.95
C GLY A 176 4.41 25.42 -2.30
N THR A 177 4.66 25.44 -0.99
CA THR A 177 5.20 26.62 -0.30
C THR A 177 6.73 26.53 -0.19
N TRP A 178 7.41 27.63 0.13
CA TRP A 178 8.88 27.59 0.30
C TRP A 178 9.33 26.73 1.49
N SER A 179 8.52 26.66 2.54
CA SER A 179 8.76 25.82 3.71
C SER A 179 8.34 24.37 3.50
N ASP A 180 7.42 24.13 2.57
CA ASP A 180 6.83 22.83 2.28
C ASP A 180 6.56 22.73 0.76
N PRO A 181 7.62 22.59 -0.06
CA PRO A 181 7.50 22.53 -1.51
C PRO A 181 6.80 21.24 -1.91
N TYR A 182 6.23 21.18 -3.12
CA TYR A 182 5.81 19.88 -3.65
C TYR A 182 7.00 18.95 -3.81
N ILE A 183 6.87 17.68 -3.43
CA ILE A 183 7.97 16.70 -3.42
C ILE A 183 7.59 15.46 -4.22
N ILE A 184 8.40 15.19 -5.24
CA ILE A 184 8.46 13.90 -5.95
C ILE A 184 9.78 13.25 -5.56
N GLN A 185 9.75 12.09 -4.89
CA GLN A 185 10.97 11.49 -4.37
C GLN A 185 11.00 9.96 -4.35
N ASN A 186 12.20 9.39 -4.46
CA ASN A 186 12.47 7.96 -4.31
C ASN A 186 11.67 7.06 -5.28
N LEU A 187 11.31 7.58 -6.46
CA LEU A 187 10.51 6.87 -7.46
C LEU A 187 11.39 6.20 -8.51
N VAL A 188 10.86 5.14 -9.12
CA VAL A 188 11.36 4.58 -10.37
C VAL A 188 10.37 4.89 -11.48
N ILE A 189 10.81 5.64 -12.49
CA ILE A 189 9.99 6.12 -13.61
C ILE A 189 10.58 5.59 -14.92
N ASP A 190 9.77 4.86 -15.68
CA ASP A 190 10.09 4.28 -16.97
C ASP A 190 9.21 4.93 -18.05
N GLY A 191 9.83 5.72 -18.93
CA GLY A 191 9.13 6.37 -20.04
C GLY A 191 8.65 5.39 -21.12
N LYS A 192 9.00 4.10 -21.03
CA LYS A 192 8.61 3.05 -21.99
C LYS A 192 8.95 3.39 -23.44
N ASP A 193 10.01 4.17 -23.65
CA ASP A 193 10.41 4.69 -24.97
C ASP A 193 9.38 5.63 -25.62
N THR A 194 8.47 6.17 -24.81
CA THR A 194 7.42 7.08 -25.24
C THR A 194 7.53 8.42 -24.51
N GLY A 195 7.75 9.50 -25.25
CA GLY A 195 7.69 10.85 -24.70
C GLY A 195 8.72 11.15 -23.59
N THR A 196 8.37 12.07 -22.69
CA THR A 196 9.17 12.47 -21.53
C THR A 196 8.78 11.62 -20.32
N CYS A 197 9.75 11.21 -19.49
CA CYS A 197 9.44 10.43 -18.28
C CYS A 197 8.80 11.29 -17.19
N LEU A 198 9.34 12.48 -16.90
CA LEU A 198 8.75 13.43 -15.96
C LEU A 198 8.66 14.81 -16.61
N LEU A 199 7.44 15.27 -16.89
CA LEU A 199 7.18 16.63 -17.38
C LEU A 199 6.55 17.45 -16.26
N ILE A 200 7.14 18.60 -15.95
CA ILE A 200 6.50 19.63 -15.12
C ILE A 200 6.39 20.87 -15.98
N ARG A 201 5.16 21.38 -16.16
CA ARG A 201 4.91 22.56 -16.95
C ARG A 201 4.04 23.59 -16.26
N ASN A 202 4.21 24.85 -16.68
CA ASN A 202 3.43 26.00 -16.24
C ASN A 202 3.47 26.29 -14.72
N SER A 203 4.37 25.66 -13.96
CA SER A 203 4.47 25.76 -12.50
C SER A 203 5.42 26.88 -12.05
N ASN A 204 4.96 27.78 -11.18
CA ASN A 204 5.82 28.80 -10.53
C ASN A 204 5.95 28.59 -9.01
N VAL A 205 5.40 27.51 -8.48
CA VAL A 205 5.47 27.14 -7.06
C VAL A 205 6.77 26.39 -6.76
N PRO A 206 7.31 26.47 -5.53
CA PRO A 206 8.40 25.61 -5.08
C PRO A 206 8.09 24.11 -5.22
N PHE A 207 8.97 23.39 -5.91
CA PHE A 207 8.92 21.92 -6.00
C PHE A 207 10.32 21.29 -5.96
N VAL A 208 10.39 20.01 -5.58
CA VAL A 208 11.62 19.22 -5.48
C VAL A 208 11.41 17.85 -6.10
N VAL A 209 12.26 17.49 -7.05
CA VAL A 209 12.38 16.13 -7.59
C VAL A 209 13.70 15.55 -7.10
N LYS A 210 13.67 14.51 -6.28
CA LYS A 210 14.91 13.97 -5.69
C LYS A 210 14.99 12.47 -5.53
N ASN A 211 16.21 11.94 -5.65
CA ASN A 211 16.52 10.52 -5.47
C ASN A 211 15.70 9.58 -6.36
N CYS A 212 15.21 10.06 -7.51
CA CYS A 212 14.47 9.23 -8.45
C CYS A 212 15.40 8.55 -9.44
N ARG A 213 15.01 7.35 -9.89
CA ARG A 213 15.59 6.66 -11.05
C ARG A 213 14.65 6.86 -12.23
N ILE A 214 15.14 7.51 -13.28
CA ILE A 214 14.32 7.93 -14.42
C ILE A 214 14.96 7.42 -15.70
N TYR A 215 14.24 6.62 -16.49
CA TYR A 215 14.85 6.00 -17.67
C TYR A 215 13.87 5.76 -18.82
N ASN A 216 14.43 5.43 -19.99
CA ASN A 216 13.71 5.14 -21.23
C ASN A 216 12.77 6.26 -21.70
N ALA A 217 13.24 7.52 -21.69
CA ALA A 217 12.57 8.58 -22.43
C ALA A 217 12.58 8.26 -23.93
N GLY A 218 11.56 8.70 -24.66
CA GLY A 218 11.40 8.48 -26.09
C GLY A 218 12.56 9.02 -26.92
N SER A 219 12.87 8.32 -28.01
CA SER A 219 14.07 8.54 -28.84
C SER A 219 13.86 9.44 -30.06
N SER A 220 12.62 9.86 -30.36
CA SER A 220 12.26 10.58 -31.59
C SER A 220 11.47 11.87 -31.33
N GLY A 221 12.15 12.91 -30.86
CA GLY A 221 11.58 14.24 -30.71
C GLY A 221 12.53 15.20 -29.99
N ALA A 222 12.64 16.45 -30.45
CA ALA A 222 13.56 17.45 -29.88
C ALA A 222 13.19 17.89 -28.44
N TYR A 223 12.05 17.42 -27.92
CA TYR A 223 11.46 17.83 -26.65
C TYR A 223 11.33 16.69 -25.63
N TYR A 224 11.80 15.48 -25.95
CA TYR A 224 11.76 14.35 -25.03
C TYR A 224 12.95 14.39 -24.09
N ALA A 225 12.67 14.17 -22.80
CA ALA A 225 13.70 14.13 -21.79
C ALA A 225 13.38 13.13 -20.68
N GLY A 226 14.40 12.76 -19.90
CA GLY A 226 14.17 12.13 -18.60
C GLY A 226 13.35 13.05 -17.71
N ILE A 227 13.80 14.30 -17.53
CA ILE A 227 13.03 15.35 -16.87
C ILE A 227 12.90 16.54 -17.81
N TYR A 228 11.68 16.98 -18.08
CA TYR A 228 11.39 18.19 -18.84
C TYR A 228 10.68 19.22 -17.97
N LEU A 229 11.27 20.40 -17.86
CA LEU A 229 10.70 21.57 -17.19
C LEU A 229 10.32 22.62 -18.23
N TYR A 230 9.02 22.87 -18.42
CA TYR A 230 8.50 23.82 -19.41
C TYR A 230 7.79 25.01 -18.74
N LYS A 231 8.30 26.24 -18.94
CA LYS A 231 7.76 27.45 -18.28
C LYS A 231 7.66 27.32 -16.76
N THR A 232 8.70 26.78 -16.12
CA THR A 232 8.70 26.55 -14.67
C THR A 232 9.64 27.47 -13.90
N SER A 233 9.33 27.74 -12.64
CA SER A 233 10.27 28.35 -11.71
C SER A 233 10.29 27.71 -10.34
N ASN A 234 11.36 27.97 -9.58
CA ASN A 234 11.53 27.54 -8.19
C ASN A 234 11.66 26.02 -7.97
N GLY A 235 11.95 25.26 -9.03
CA GLY A 235 12.19 23.83 -8.96
C GLY A 235 13.59 23.44 -8.50
N LYS A 236 13.72 22.33 -7.78
CA LYS A 236 15.03 21.71 -7.48
C LYS A 236 15.06 20.26 -7.94
N ILE A 237 16.04 19.92 -8.77
CA ILE A 237 16.28 18.56 -9.28
C ILE A 237 17.55 18.03 -8.64
N ILE A 238 17.43 17.08 -7.70
CA ILE A 238 18.50 16.72 -6.76
C ILE A 238 18.77 15.20 -6.73
N ASN A 239 20.02 14.77 -6.89
CA ASN A 239 20.43 13.36 -6.65
C ASN A 239 19.64 12.31 -7.47
N ASN A 240 19.12 12.66 -8.64
CA ASN A 240 18.43 11.72 -9.51
C ASN A 240 19.43 10.94 -10.37
N THR A 241 19.10 9.69 -10.69
CA THR A 241 19.81 8.89 -11.69
C THR A 241 18.97 8.82 -12.96
N ILE A 242 19.46 9.43 -14.03
CA ILE A 242 18.73 9.60 -15.29
C ILE A 242 19.48 8.87 -16.41
N GLY A 243 18.83 7.90 -17.03
CA GLY A 243 19.38 7.11 -18.14
C GLY A 243 18.39 7.04 -19.29
N THR A 244 18.58 7.78 -20.38
CA THR A 244 17.57 7.84 -21.45
C THR A 244 17.93 6.97 -22.65
N ASN A 245 17.07 6.88 -23.66
CA ASN A 245 17.41 6.27 -24.95
C ASN A 245 17.83 7.33 -25.96
N MET A 246 18.97 7.97 -25.66
CA MET A 246 19.53 9.08 -26.42
C MET A 246 18.69 10.37 -26.43
N ALA A 247 17.65 10.48 -25.59
CA ALA A 247 16.93 11.73 -25.36
C ALA A 247 17.78 12.75 -24.56
N SER A 248 17.21 13.91 -24.22
CA SER A 248 17.86 14.81 -23.25
C SER A 248 17.73 14.25 -21.83
N GLY A 249 18.74 14.38 -20.98
CA GLY A 249 18.64 13.97 -19.57
C GLY A 249 17.68 14.87 -18.81
N ILE A 250 18.08 16.14 -18.68
CA ILE A 250 17.25 17.21 -18.12
C ILE A 250 17.13 18.33 -19.15
N TYR A 251 15.89 18.70 -19.49
CA TYR A 251 15.61 19.77 -20.43
C TYR A 251 14.82 20.88 -19.76
N LEU A 252 15.29 22.13 -19.84
CA LEU A 252 14.62 23.32 -19.31
C LEU A 252 14.31 24.27 -20.44
N MET A 253 13.03 24.51 -20.69
CA MET A 253 12.56 25.38 -21.77
C MET A 253 11.56 26.42 -21.27
N GLY A 254 11.89 27.69 -21.45
CA GLY A 254 10.92 28.77 -21.63
C GLY A 254 11.15 29.35 -23.02
N PHE A 255 10.16 29.96 -23.65
CA PHE A 255 10.40 30.73 -24.89
C PHE A 255 10.28 32.24 -24.60
N GLY A 256 11.00 33.05 -25.42
CA GLY A 256 10.77 34.44 -25.87
C GLY A 256 10.94 35.62 -24.90
N GLU A 257 11.55 36.72 -25.39
CA GLU A 257 11.35 38.06 -24.80
C GLU A 257 9.87 38.43 -24.87
N GLY A 258 9.29 38.94 -23.78
CA GLY A 258 7.88 39.33 -23.70
C GLY A 258 6.88 38.20 -23.37
N ILE A 259 7.35 37.00 -23.01
CA ILE A 259 6.48 35.88 -22.61
C ILE A 259 6.11 35.91 -21.13
N VAL A 260 4.83 35.67 -20.85
CA VAL A 260 4.28 35.41 -19.52
C VAL A 260 4.74 34.00 -19.08
N ARG A 261 5.65 33.92 -18.09
CA ARG A 261 6.26 32.72 -17.46
C ARG A 261 7.52 32.13 -18.14
N PRO A 262 8.72 32.71 -17.94
CA PRO A 262 9.98 32.10 -18.38
C PRO A 262 10.39 30.91 -17.47
N CYS A 263 11.25 30.01 -17.98
CA CYS A 263 11.81 28.93 -17.19
C CYS A 263 13.05 29.42 -16.43
N ILE A 264 12.93 29.76 -15.14
CA ILE A 264 13.97 30.47 -14.37
C ILE A 264 14.03 30.01 -12.92
N ASN A 265 15.14 30.27 -12.22
CA ASN A 265 15.30 29.95 -10.79
C ASN A 265 15.11 28.47 -10.46
N ASN A 266 15.38 27.58 -11.42
CA ASN A 266 15.47 26.15 -11.15
C ASN A 266 16.93 25.77 -10.86
N SER A 267 17.11 24.82 -9.95
CA SER A 267 18.42 24.34 -9.52
C SER A 267 18.59 22.86 -9.85
N ILE A 268 19.67 22.52 -10.54
CA ILE A 268 20.05 21.14 -10.85
C ILE A 268 21.30 20.79 -10.03
N ILE A 269 21.18 19.79 -9.15
CA ILE A 269 22.18 19.49 -8.12
C ILE A 269 22.46 17.99 -8.07
N ASN A 270 23.73 17.58 -8.24
CA ASN A 270 24.20 16.20 -7.98
C ASN A 270 23.42 15.08 -8.71
N ASN A 271 22.91 15.32 -9.91
CA ASN A 271 22.26 14.28 -10.70
C ASN A 271 23.28 13.48 -11.52
N THR A 272 23.09 12.16 -11.58
CA THR A 272 23.86 11.25 -12.45
C THR A 272 23.08 11.08 -13.75
N ILE A 273 23.66 11.51 -14.87
CA ILE A 273 22.99 11.49 -16.19
C ILE A 273 23.85 10.69 -17.17
N LYS A 274 23.26 9.69 -17.83
CA LYS A 274 23.94 8.81 -18.79
C LYS A 274 23.02 8.41 -19.94
N ASP A 275 23.60 7.86 -21.00
CA ASP A 275 22.86 7.34 -22.15
C ASP A 275 21.96 8.42 -22.83
N THR A 276 22.37 9.69 -22.77
CA THR A 276 21.61 10.85 -23.29
C THR A 276 22.34 11.53 -24.44
N SER A 277 21.62 12.13 -25.41
CA SER A 277 22.26 12.99 -26.43
C SER A 277 22.69 14.35 -25.85
N PHE A 278 21.94 14.87 -24.89
CA PHE A 278 22.28 16.09 -24.15
C PHE A 278 22.03 15.86 -22.66
N CYS A 279 23.07 15.94 -21.82
CA CYS A 279 22.91 15.68 -20.38
C CYS A 279 21.97 16.70 -19.73
N VAL A 280 22.28 17.99 -19.91
CA VAL A 280 21.46 19.11 -19.44
C VAL A 280 21.37 20.15 -20.55
N SER A 281 20.16 20.56 -20.91
CA SER A 281 19.93 21.65 -21.87
C SER A 281 19.09 22.73 -21.19
N LEU A 282 19.60 23.96 -21.20
CA LEU A 282 19.07 25.09 -20.43
C LEU A 282 18.61 26.24 -21.33
N THR A 283 17.65 27.00 -20.80
CA THR A 283 17.29 28.34 -21.27
C THR A 283 17.33 29.31 -20.08
N TYR A 284 17.68 30.59 -20.30
CA TYR A 284 17.64 31.66 -19.29
C TYR A 284 18.44 31.41 -17.99
N SER A 285 18.13 32.16 -16.92
CA SER A 285 18.81 32.18 -15.62
C SER A 285 18.45 30.97 -14.74
N ASN A 286 19.04 29.81 -15.04
CA ASN A 286 18.98 28.61 -14.20
C ASN A 286 20.35 28.26 -13.63
N ILE A 287 20.37 27.62 -12.46
CA ILE A 287 21.60 27.30 -11.73
C ILE A 287 21.89 25.81 -11.87
N ILE A 288 23.16 25.49 -12.16
CA ILE A 288 23.64 24.12 -12.08
C ILE A 288 24.82 24.06 -11.10
N SER A 289 24.76 23.13 -10.15
CA SER A 289 25.82 22.87 -9.17
C SER A 289 26.19 21.39 -9.27
N TYR A 290 27.41 21.11 -9.74
CA TYR A 290 27.79 19.78 -10.23
C TYR A 290 28.73 18.99 -9.31
N HIS A 291 28.51 17.66 -9.31
CA HIS A 291 29.52 16.65 -9.57
C HIS A 291 29.02 15.78 -10.76
N LEU A 292 29.48 16.06 -11.99
CA LEU A 292 29.23 15.17 -13.14
C LEU A 292 30.36 14.15 -13.20
N LEU A 293 30.07 12.89 -12.88
CA LEU A 293 30.88 11.78 -13.36
C LEU A 293 30.32 11.40 -14.74
N ASN A 294 30.97 11.89 -15.80
CA ASN A 294 30.89 11.23 -17.09
C ASN A 294 31.59 9.87 -16.93
N LEU A 295 30.83 8.78 -16.94
CA LEU A 295 31.34 7.41 -17.11
C LEU A 295 30.82 6.87 -18.43
#